data_AF-A0A9D5A234-F1
#
_entry.id   AF-A0A9D5A234-F1
#
_cell.length_a   1.000
_cell.length_b   1.000
_cell.length_c   1.000
_cell.angle_alpha   90.00
_cell.angle_beta   90.00
_cell.angle_gamma   90.00
#
_symmetry.space_group_name_H-M   'P 1'
#
loop_
_entity.id
_entity.type
_entity.pdbx_description
1 polymer ?
#
loop_
_entity_poly.entity_id
_entity_poly.type
_entity_poly.pdbx_seq_one_letter_code
_entity_poly.pdbx_strand_id
1 'polypeptide(L)'
;MAKMGLDAYRFSISWSRLIPDGKGPINPKGLDYYNNLIDELASKGIQPHVTLYHWDLPQVLEDEYGGWVSRRIIKDFTAYADVCFRAFGDRVKHWTTVNEGNACSIVGYGTGVLQPQRCSSSSISNCSKGNSSTEPYLVTHHMLLAHASAAKLYRTKYKAKQRGFIGFNLIVIGFVPLTNTSEDIIATQRARDFYIGWFLNPFIFGEYPDVMKKNVGSRLPYFTTKESNLVKGSIDFLGINFYYAYIVNNNAKSLQKKERDYTSDTAVDIRSMIIYVYQFQLHSYILRLNK
;
A
#
# COMPACT_ATOMS: atom_id res chain seq x y z
N MET A 1 -9.75 2.40 24.76
CA MET A 1 -10.71 2.11 23.68
C MET A 1 -12.13 1.98 24.22
N ALA A 2 -12.45 0.99 25.04
CA ALA A 2 -13.79 0.84 25.62
C ALA A 2 -14.29 2.09 26.38
N LYS A 3 -13.45 2.68 27.25
CA LYS A 3 -13.78 3.93 27.97
C LYS A 3 -14.08 5.13 27.04
N MET A 4 -13.56 5.11 25.82
CA MET A 4 -13.79 6.17 24.82
C MET A 4 -15.02 5.88 23.94
N GLY A 5 -15.67 4.72 24.09
CA GLY A 5 -16.82 4.32 23.27
C GLY A 5 -16.48 4.04 21.81
N LEU A 6 -15.26 3.57 21.50
CA LEU A 6 -14.88 3.26 20.12
C LEU A 6 -15.50 1.92 19.65
N ASP A 7 -16.10 1.92 18.46
CA ASP A 7 -16.70 0.71 17.85
C ASP A 7 -15.67 -0.27 17.28
N ALA A 8 -14.51 0.24 16.89
CA ALA A 8 -13.48 -0.54 16.20
C ALA A 8 -12.07 -0.12 16.63
N TYR A 9 -11.13 -1.06 16.54
CA TYR A 9 -9.72 -0.79 16.72
C TYR A 9 -8.91 -1.35 15.56
N ARG A 10 -8.18 -0.46 14.89
CA ARG A 10 -7.25 -0.83 13.83
C ARG A 10 -5.85 -1.05 14.40
N PHE A 11 -5.30 -2.24 14.21
CA PHE A 11 -3.92 -2.59 14.56
C PHE A 11 -3.29 -3.46 13.46
N SER A 12 -1.98 -3.68 13.54
CA SER A 12 -1.28 -4.60 12.64
C SER A 12 -0.79 -5.84 13.37
N ILE A 13 -0.73 -6.95 12.63
CA ILE A 13 0.00 -8.13 13.05
C ILE A 13 1.43 -7.98 12.55
N SER A 14 2.38 -8.02 13.46
CA SER A 14 3.80 -8.07 13.12
C SER A 14 4.15 -9.42 12.48
N TRP A 15 4.54 -9.42 11.21
CA TRP A 15 4.90 -10.64 10.48
C TRP A 15 6.07 -11.34 11.18
N SER A 16 7.16 -10.63 11.47
CA SER A 16 8.33 -11.20 12.15
C SER A 16 8.06 -11.66 13.59
N ARG A 17 7.02 -11.14 14.26
CA ARG A 17 6.59 -11.69 15.55
C ARG A 17 5.89 -13.03 15.40
N LEU A 18 5.02 -13.15 14.40
CA LEU A 18 4.19 -14.34 14.19
C LEU A 18 4.97 -15.47 13.50
N ILE A 19 5.84 -15.14 12.55
CA ILE A 19 6.68 -16.05 11.77
C ILE A 19 8.10 -15.44 11.72
N PRO A 20 8.98 -15.74 12.69
CA PRO A 20 10.28 -15.08 12.84
C PRO A 20 11.19 -15.12 11.61
N ASP A 21 11.28 -16.27 10.96
CA ASP A 21 12.11 -16.46 9.76
C ASP A 21 11.40 -16.00 8.47
N GLY A 22 10.26 -15.32 8.60
CA GLY A 22 9.35 -14.92 7.53
C GLY A 22 8.56 -16.07 6.88
N LYS A 23 9.08 -17.30 6.99
CA LYS A 23 8.48 -18.55 6.52
C LYS A 23 8.54 -19.61 7.63
N GLY A 24 7.76 -20.68 7.46
CA GLY A 24 7.85 -21.84 8.33
C GLY A 24 6.95 -21.77 9.57
N PRO A 25 7.40 -22.25 10.74
CA PRO A 25 6.55 -22.44 11.90
C PRO A 25 6.12 -21.11 12.52
N ILE A 26 4.93 -21.14 13.12
CA ILE A 26 4.37 -20.02 13.88
C ILE A 26 5.08 -19.95 15.24
N ASN A 27 5.41 -18.75 15.70
CA ASN A 27 5.81 -18.51 17.07
C ASN A 27 4.58 -18.54 18.00
N PRO A 28 4.45 -19.55 18.89
CA PRO A 28 3.26 -19.70 19.73
C PRO A 28 2.99 -18.47 20.62
N LYS A 29 4.03 -17.84 21.17
CA LYS A 29 3.87 -16.63 21.99
C LYS A 29 3.35 -15.44 21.17
N GLY A 30 3.77 -15.34 19.90
CA GLY A 30 3.26 -14.34 18.98
C GLY A 30 1.78 -14.56 18.66
N LEU A 31 1.40 -15.82 18.45
CA LEU A 31 0.01 -16.23 18.23
C LEU A 31 -0.87 -15.91 19.47
N ASP A 32 -0.43 -16.29 20.65
CA ASP A 32 -1.14 -16.06 21.92
C ASP A 32 -1.35 -14.57 22.18
N TYR A 33 -0.34 -13.73 21.90
CA TYR A 33 -0.45 -12.28 22.05
C TYR A 33 -1.61 -11.71 21.22
N TYR A 34 -1.70 -12.06 19.94
CA TYR A 34 -2.77 -11.54 19.08
C TYR A 34 -4.13 -12.16 19.41
N ASN A 35 -4.19 -13.44 19.79
CA ASN A 35 -5.44 -14.04 20.29
C ASN A 35 -5.95 -13.27 21.52
N ASN A 36 -5.10 -13.05 22.54
CA ASN A 36 -5.47 -12.33 23.75
C ASN A 36 -5.95 -10.91 23.46
N LEU A 37 -5.27 -10.18 22.55
CA LEU A 37 -5.71 -8.85 22.13
C LEU A 37 -7.08 -8.90 21.43
N ILE A 38 -7.27 -9.83 20.50
CA ILE A 38 -8.52 -9.95 19.74
C ILE A 38 -9.67 -10.39 20.64
N ASP A 39 -9.44 -11.32 21.55
CA ASP A 39 -10.43 -11.80 22.51
C ASP A 39 -10.84 -10.69 23.47
N GLU A 40 -9.89 -9.88 23.95
CA GLU A 40 -10.21 -8.75 24.82
C GLU A 40 -10.96 -7.64 24.07
N LEU A 41 -10.62 -7.37 22.79
CA LEU A 41 -11.40 -6.44 21.98
C LEU A 41 -12.84 -6.94 21.78
N ALA A 42 -13.00 -8.22 21.43
CA ALA A 42 -14.30 -8.83 21.23
C ALA A 42 -15.13 -8.87 22.52
N SER A 43 -14.52 -9.14 23.68
CA SER A 43 -15.20 -9.14 24.99
C SER A 43 -15.77 -7.78 25.36
N LYS A 44 -15.20 -6.70 24.80
CA LYS A 44 -15.69 -5.32 24.97
C LYS A 44 -16.56 -4.84 23.82
N GLY A 45 -16.92 -5.70 22.87
CA GLY A 45 -17.73 -5.35 21.70
C GLY A 45 -17.00 -4.48 20.67
N ILE A 46 -15.67 -4.40 20.71
CA ILE A 46 -14.85 -3.59 19.80
C ILE A 46 -14.41 -4.46 18.62
N GLN A 47 -14.70 -4.01 17.41
CA GLN A 47 -14.36 -4.75 16.19
C GLN A 47 -12.85 -4.68 15.90
N PRO A 48 -12.14 -5.81 15.79
CA PRO A 48 -10.74 -5.82 15.38
C PRO A 48 -10.63 -5.60 13.87
N HIS A 49 -9.95 -4.51 13.47
CA HIS A 49 -9.61 -4.20 12.09
C HIS A 49 -8.12 -4.45 11.89
N VAL A 50 -7.77 -5.55 11.23
CA VAL A 50 -6.38 -6.03 11.21
C VAL A 50 -5.69 -5.63 9.90
N THR A 51 -4.53 -5.01 10.03
CA THR A 51 -3.58 -4.81 8.93
C THR A 51 -2.54 -5.93 8.93
N LEU A 52 -2.40 -6.65 7.82
CA LEU A 52 -1.44 -7.77 7.72
C LEU A 52 0.00 -7.28 7.59
N TYR A 53 0.24 -6.22 6.81
CA TYR A 53 1.55 -5.66 6.61
C TYR A 53 1.55 -4.15 6.83
N HIS A 54 2.36 -3.71 7.78
CA HIS A 54 2.56 -2.30 8.13
C HIS A 54 4.05 -1.98 8.15
N TRP A 55 4.71 -2.27 7.02
CA TRP A 55 6.12 -1.96 6.75
C TRP A 55 7.12 -2.73 7.62
N ASP A 56 6.67 -3.85 8.18
CA ASP A 56 7.34 -4.65 9.19
C ASP A 56 7.87 -5.97 8.60
N LEU A 57 8.49 -5.89 7.41
CA LEU A 57 8.94 -7.08 6.67
C LEU A 57 9.98 -7.84 7.51
N PRO A 58 9.87 -9.17 7.68
CA PRO A 58 10.93 -9.94 8.31
C PRO A 58 12.26 -9.74 7.58
N GLN A 59 13.30 -9.32 8.31
CA GLN A 59 14.60 -8.97 7.73
C GLN A 59 15.19 -10.13 6.93
N VAL A 60 14.95 -11.38 7.34
CA VAL A 60 15.37 -12.59 6.62
C VAL A 60 14.90 -12.60 5.16
N LEU A 61 13.70 -12.10 4.86
CA LEU A 61 13.19 -12.04 3.48
C LEU A 61 13.82 -10.90 2.68
N GLU A 62 14.16 -9.78 3.32
CA GLU A 62 14.94 -8.71 2.70
C GLU A 62 16.36 -9.18 2.38
N ASP A 63 16.99 -9.94 3.28
CA ASP A 63 18.35 -10.45 3.09
C ASP A 63 18.40 -11.56 2.03
N GLU A 64 17.42 -12.46 2.02
CA GLU A 64 17.39 -13.62 1.12
C GLU A 64 17.15 -13.23 -0.34
N TYR A 65 16.31 -12.22 -0.59
CA TYR A 65 15.93 -11.87 -1.97
C TYR A 65 15.54 -10.40 -2.20
N GLY A 66 15.80 -9.50 -1.26
CA GLY A 66 15.45 -8.08 -1.40
C GLY A 66 13.97 -7.78 -1.19
N GLY A 67 13.26 -8.64 -0.46
CA GLY A 67 11.90 -8.36 -0.03
C GLY A 67 10.95 -8.06 -1.18
N TRP A 68 10.33 -6.88 -1.14
CA TRP A 68 9.32 -6.48 -2.13
C TRP A 68 9.86 -6.21 -3.54
N VAL A 69 11.17 -6.06 -3.70
CA VAL A 69 11.77 -5.96 -5.05
C VAL A 69 11.66 -7.28 -5.81
N SER A 70 11.54 -8.40 -5.10
CA SER A 70 11.47 -9.73 -5.71
C SER A 70 10.04 -10.28 -5.74
N ARG A 71 9.69 -10.87 -6.88
CA ARG A 71 8.41 -11.53 -7.11
C ARG A 71 8.14 -12.69 -6.13
N ARG A 72 9.19 -13.24 -5.50
CA ARG A 72 9.09 -14.31 -4.49
C ARG A 72 8.22 -13.91 -3.30
N ILE A 73 8.19 -12.62 -2.96
CA ILE A 73 7.41 -12.08 -1.83
C ILE A 73 5.91 -12.41 -1.93
N ILE A 74 5.37 -12.54 -3.15
CA ILE A 74 3.94 -12.81 -3.38
C ILE A 74 3.55 -14.13 -2.70
N LYS A 75 4.37 -15.17 -2.85
CA LYS A 75 4.11 -16.49 -2.26
C LYS A 75 4.22 -16.44 -0.74
N ASP A 76 5.28 -15.82 -0.24
CA ASP A 76 5.55 -15.76 1.21
C ASP A 76 4.50 -14.92 1.94
N PHE A 77 4.12 -13.76 1.38
CA PHE A 77 3.03 -12.95 1.90
C PHE A 77 1.68 -13.66 1.86
N THR A 78 1.40 -14.43 0.79
CA THR A 78 0.16 -15.23 0.71
C THR A 78 0.14 -16.32 1.79
N ALA A 79 1.27 -16.97 2.05
CA ALA A 79 1.37 -17.99 3.10
C ALA A 79 1.23 -17.40 4.51
N TYR A 80 1.83 -16.24 4.76
CA TYR A 80 1.64 -15.48 5.99
C TYR A 80 0.17 -15.06 6.18
N ALA A 81 -0.47 -14.54 5.14
CA ALA A 81 -1.89 -14.20 5.17
C ALA A 81 -2.77 -15.44 5.46
N ASP A 82 -2.45 -16.61 4.89
CA ASP A 82 -3.14 -17.88 5.19
C ASP A 82 -3.09 -18.22 6.69
N VAL A 83 -1.94 -18.02 7.33
CA VAL A 83 -1.77 -18.20 8.77
C VAL A 83 -2.69 -17.25 9.55
N CYS A 84 -2.68 -15.96 9.21
CA CYS A 84 -3.52 -14.96 9.88
C CYS A 84 -5.01 -15.26 9.73
N PHE A 85 -5.47 -15.60 8.51
CA PHE A 85 -6.87 -15.92 8.25
C PHE A 85 -7.32 -17.16 9.03
N ARG A 86 -6.48 -18.20 9.06
CA ARG A 86 -6.77 -19.43 9.80
C ARG A 86 -6.80 -19.21 11.31
N ALA A 87 -5.86 -18.44 11.85
CA ALA A 87 -5.70 -18.24 13.29
C ALA A 87 -6.73 -17.28 13.89
N PHE A 88 -7.13 -16.24 13.14
CA PHE A 88 -7.86 -15.12 13.72
C PHE A 88 -9.17 -14.77 12.99
N GLY A 89 -9.42 -15.32 11.80
CA GLY A 89 -10.55 -14.92 10.96
C GLY A 89 -11.93 -15.37 11.45
N ASP A 90 -11.98 -16.22 12.48
CA ASP A 90 -13.20 -16.53 13.22
C ASP A 90 -13.74 -15.28 13.94
N ARG A 91 -12.86 -14.42 14.46
CA ARG A 91 -13.18 -13.16 15.17
C ARG A 91 -12.92 -11.90 14.35
N VAL A 92 -11.89 -11.89 13.49
CA VAL A 92 -11.52 -10.75 12.65
C VAL A 92 -12.33 -10.72 11.35
N LYS A 93 -13.04 -9.61 11.10
CA LYS A 93 -13.90 -9.43 9.92
C LYS A 93 -13.42 -8.36 8.94
N HIS A 94 -12.43 -7.55 9.29
CA HIS A 94 -11.88 -6.52 8.41
C HIS A 94 -10.37 -6.69 8.27
N TRP A 95 -9.95 -7.11 7.08
CA TRP A 95 -8.55 -7.35 6.74
C TRP A 95 -8.04 -6.29 5.78
N THR A 96 -7.05 -5.51 6.19
CA THR A 96 -6.25 -4.67 5.30
C THR A 96 -4.95 -5.41 4.99
N THR A 97 -4.68 -5.67 3.73
CA THR A 97 -3.46 -6.40 3.32
C THR A 97 -2.19 -5.59 3.56
N VAL A 98 -2.07 -4.42 2.96
CA VAL A 98 -0.91 -3.53 3.04
C VAL A 98 -1.37 -2.14 3.48
N ASN A 99 -0.69 -1.56 4.47
CA ASN A 99 -0.83 -0.15 4.83
C ASN A 99 -0.05 0.74 3.87
N GLU A 100 -0.67 1.81 3.37
CA GLU A 100 -0.04 2.88 2.60
C GLU A 100 1.00 2.37 1.57
N GLY A 101 0.59 1.43 0.71
CA GLY A 101 1.51 0.79 -0.24
C GLY A 101 2.22 1.80 -1.16
N ASN A 102 1.56 2.91 -1.49
CA ASN A 102 2.13 4.01 -2.25
C ASN A 102 3.24 4.74 -1.48
N ALA A 103 3.04 5.09 -0.21
CA ALA A 103 4.10 5.68 0.59
C ALA A 103 5.27 4.70 0.76
N CYS A 104 5.02 3.43 1.08
CA CYS A 104 6.06 2.42 1.22
C CYS A 104 6.97 2.34 -0.02
N SER A 105 6.36 2.35 -1.21
CA SER A 105 7.08 2.31 -2.49
C SER A 105 7.91 3.57 -2.75
N ILE A 106 7.37 4.74 -2.40
CA ILE A 106 8.05 6.03 -2.61
C ILE A 106 9.18 6.24 -1.60
N VAL A 107 8.91 6.09 -0.30
CA VAL A 107 9.86 6.46 0.75
C VAL A 107 10.86 5.35 1.08
N GLY A 108 10.51 4.09 0.83
CA GLY A 108 11.40 2.94 1.07
C GLY A 108 12.32 2.62 -0.12
N TYR A 109 11.86 2.86 -1.36
CA TYR A 109 12.54 2.43 -2.59
C TYR A 109 12.78 3.55 -3.62
N GLY A 110 12.16 4.72 -3.42
CA GLY A 110 12.36 5.91 -4.24
C GLY A 110 13.34 6.87 -3.59
N THR A 111 12.95 7.50 -2.48
CA THR A 111 13.82 8.41 -1.73
C THR A 111 14.77 7.69 -0.79
N GLY A 112 14.40 6.49 -0.31
CA GLY A 112 15.18 5.69 0.62
C GLY A 112 15.27 6.27 2.04
N VAL A 113 14.32 7.13 2.43
CA VAL A 113 14.27 7.76 3.76
C VAL A 113 13.90 6.75 4.85
N LEU A 114 13.05 5.76 4.53
CA LEU A 114 12.66 4.70 5.47
C LEU A 114 13.13 3.34 4.99
N GLN A 115 13.04 2.33 5.86
CA GLN A 115 13.43 0.96 5.56
C GLN A 115 12.72 0.44 4.29
N PRO A 116 13.42 -0.33 3.43
CA PRO A 116 14.79 -0.83 3.58
C PRO A 116 15.89 0.15 3.13
N GLN A 117 15.59 1.44 3.00
CA GLN A 117 16.51 2.52 2.60
C GLN A 117 17.19 2.24 1.27
N ARG A 118 16.38 1.94 0.25
CA ARG A 118 16.84 1.67 -1.10
C ARG A 118 16.60 2.88 -1.99
N CYS A 119 17.67 3.36 -2.62
CA CYS A 119 17.60 4.47 -3.55
C CYS A 119 18.84 4.50 -4.45
N SER A 120 18.74 5.19 -5.59
CA SER A 120 19.90 5.55 -6.39
C SER A 120 20.73 6.59 -5.64
N SER A 121 22.06 6.50 -5.76
CA SER A 121 22.96 7.51 -5.18
C SER A 121 22.62 8.90 -5.71
N SER A 122 22.39 9.85 -4.81
CA SER A 122 22.13 11.25 -5.15
C SER A 122 22.83 12.18 -4.17
N SER A 123 22.82 13.49 -4.43
CA SER A 123 23.33 14.49 -3.50
C SER A 123 22.48 14.62 -2.22
N ILE A 124 21.25 14.06 -2.21
CA ILE A 124 20.26 14.21 -1.13
C ILE A 124 20.15 12.93 -0.31
N SER A 125 20.31 11.77 -0.94
CA SER A 125 20.22 10.45 -0.31
C SER A 125 21.36 9.55 -0.79
N ASN A 126 22.06 8.94 0.17
CA ASN A 126 23.18 8.05 -0.08
C ASN A 126 22.84 6.64 0.44
N CYS A 127 21.95 5.95 -0.27
CA CYS A 127 21.62 4.56 0.04
C CYS A 127 22.74 3.64 -0.42
N SER A 128 23.02 2.60 0.37
CA SER A 128 24.05 1.61 0.05
C SER A 128 23.67 0.67 -1.11
N LYS A 129 22.37 0.59 -1.44
CA LYS A 129 21.81 -0.24 -2.51
C LYS A 129 20.48 0.34 -3.01
N GLY A 130 20.04 -0.10 -4.19
CA GLY A 130 18.72 0.23 -4.73
C GLY A 130 18.77 0.96 -6.07
N ASN A 131 17.60 1.19 -6.65
CA ASN A 131 17.45 1.96 -7.88
C ASN A 131 16.10 2.70 -7.89
N SER A 132 16.14 4.01 -7.64
CA SER A 132 14.96 4.89 -7.57
C SER A 132 14.23 5.02 -8.90
N SER A 133 14.84 4.60 -10.01
CA SER A 133 14.25 4.60 -11.35
C SER A 133 13.34 3.39 -11.60
N THR A 134 13.55 2.28 -10.90
CA THR A 134 12.89 0.99 -11.19
C THR A 134 12.21 0.35 -10.00
N GLU A 135 12.83 0.40 -8.82
CA GLU A 135 12.35 -0.35 -7.65
C GLU A 135 10.98 0.11 -7.12
N PRO A 136 10.62 1.41 -7.10
CA PRO A 136 9.27 1.83 -6.72
C PRO A 136 8.17 1.17 -7.56
N TYR A 137 8.43 0.96 -8.86
CA TYR A 137 7.49 0.31 -9.78
C TYR A 137 7.43 -1.20 -9.59
N LEU A 138 8.57 -1.85 -9.37
CA LEU A 138 8.63 -3.29 -9.06
C LEU A 138 7.91 -3.62 -7.74
N VAL A 139 8.19 -2.83 -6.70
CA VAL A 139 7.61 -3.01 -5.37
C VAL A 139 6.10 -2.81 -5.41
N THR A 140 5.63 -1.72 -6.03
CA THR A 140 4.18 -1.51 -6.22
C THR A 140 3.54 -2.68 -6.97
N HIS A 141 4.17 -3.16 -8.04
CA HIS A 141 3.65 -4.28 -8.81
C HIS A 141 3.54 -5.56 -7.97
N HIS A 142 4.58 -5.90 -7.20
CA HIS A 142 4.55 -7.06 -6.32
C HIS A 142 3.56 -6.91 -5.16
N MET A 143 3.39 -5.72 -4.59
CA MET A 143 2.38 -5.44 -3.57
C MET A 143 0.96 -5.65 -4.11
N LEU A 144 0.67 -5.18 -5.32
CA LEU A 144 -0.63 -5.38 -5.99
C LEU A 144 -0.91 -6.87 -6.21
N LEU A 145 0.08 -7.62 -6.71
CA LEU A 145 -0.05 -9.06 -6.92
C LEU A 145 -0.16 -9.86 -5.62
N ALA A 146 0.61 -9.49 -4.60
CA ALA A 146 0.56 -10.12 -3.27
C ALA A 146 -0.79 -9.88 -2.59
N HIS A 147 -1.30 -8.64 -2.65
CA HIS A 147 -2.66 -8.33 -2.22
C HIS A 147 -3.69 -9.21 -2.94
N ALA A 148 -3.65 -9.25 -4.28
CA ALA A 148 -4.64 -9.96 -5.07
C ALA A 148 -4.58 -11.47 -4.86
N SER A 149 -3.39 -12.03 -4.64
CA SER A 149 -3.18 -13.42 -4.25
C SER A 149 -3.78 -13.73 -2.88
N ALA A 150 -3.53 -12.90 -1.87
CA ALA A 150 -4.13 -13.04 -0.53
C ALA A 150 -5.66 -12.86 -0.56
N ALA A 151 -6.17 -11.91 -1.35
CA ALA A 151 -7.61 -11.69 -1.53
C ALA A 151 -8.29 -12.89 -2.19
N LYS A 152 -7.69 -13.47 -3.23
CA LYS A 152 -8.17 -14.71 -3.86
C LYS A 152 -8.17 -15.86 -2.87
N LEU A 153 -7.10 -16.04 -2.09
CA LEU A 153 -7.04 -17.05 -1.04
C LEU A 153 -8.18 -16.87 -0.03
N TYR A 154 -8.37 -15.65 0.48
CA TYR A 154 -9.43 -15.33 1.44
C TYR A 154 -10.82 -15.65 0.87
N ARG A 155 -11.11 -15.19 -0.35
CA ARG A 155 -12.40 -15.41 -1.03
C ARG A 155 -12.71 -16.88 -1.26
N THR A 156 -11.70 -17.66 -1.66
CA THR A 156 -11.89 -19.08 -2.01
C THR A 156 -11.94 -20.01 -0.80
N LYS A 157 -11.13 -19.76 0.23
CA LYS A 157 -10.95 -20.69 1.36
C LYS A 157 -11.70 -20.27 2.63
N TYR A 158 -11.88 -18.96 2.84
CA TYR A 158 -12.31 -18.42 4.15
C TYR A 158 -13.63 -17.65 4.12
N LYS A 159 -13.92 -16.89 3.06
CA LYS A 159 -15.05 -15.94 3.01
C LYS A 159 -16.40 -16.58 3.31
N ALA A 160 -16.68 -17.78 2.80
CA ALA A 160 -17.94 -18.48 3.05
C ALA A 160 -18.19 -18.77 4.55
N LYS A 161 -17.14 -19.10 5.31
CA LYS A 161 -17.22 -19.41 6.75
C LYS A 161 -17.06 -18.16 7.61
N GLN A 162 -16.07 -17.34 7.29
CA GLN A 162 -15.65 -16.22 8.13
C GLN A 162 -16.46 -14.94 7.86
N ARG A 163 -17.03 -14.78 6.68
CA ARG A 163 -17.91 -13.65 6.28
C ARG A 163 -17.30 -12.24 6.46
N GLY A 164 -15.97 -12.14 6.54
CA GLY A 164 -15.29 -10.84 6.59
C GLY A 164 -15.00 -10.25 5.21
N PHE A 165 -14.34 -9.10 5.22
CA PHE A 165 -13.97 -8.28 4.07
C PHE A 165 -12.46 -8.14 3.99
N ILE A 166 -11.93 -8.08 2.76
CA ILE A 166 -10.51 -7.87 2.51
C ILE A 166 -10.29 -6.63 1.64
N GLY A 167 -9.33 -5.80 2.01
CA GLY A 167 -9.07 -4.53 1.37
C GLY A 167 -7.59 -4.17 1.33
N PHE A 168 -7.35 -2.96 0.85
CA PHE A 168 -6.03 -2.33 0.75
C PHE A 168 -6.11 -0.93 1.38
N ASN A 169 -4.98 -0.39 1.81
CA ASN A 169 -4.93 0.96 2.35
C ASN A 169 -3.93 1.83 1.57
N LEU A 170 -4.35 3.07 1.30
CA LEU A 170 -3.54 4.08 0.65
C LEU A 170 -3.48 5.32 1.54
N ILE A 171 -2.34 6.00 1.53
CA ILE A 171 -2.32 7.41 1.91
C ILE A 171 -2.83 8.21 0.72
N VAL A 172 -3.87 9.00 0.94
CA VAL A 172 -4.42 9.92 -0.05
C VAL A 172 -3.91 11.31 0.28
N ILE A 173 -3.30 11.93 -0.72
CA ILE A 173 -2.79 13.29 -0.64
C ILE A 173 -3.75 14.19 -1.43
N GLY A 174 -4.18 15.29 -0.82
CA GLY A 174 -4.91 16.32 -1.54
C GLY A 174 -3.97 17.06 -2.50
N PHE A 175 -4.38 17.28 -3.75
CA PHE A 175 -3.62 18.08 -4.70
C PHE A 175 -4.46 19.22 -5.26
N VAL A 176 -3.90 20.42 -5.18
CA VAL A 176 -4.48 21.69 -5.66
C VAL A 176 -3.50 22.33 -6.64
N PRO A 177 -3.95 22.84 -7.80
CA PRO A 177 -3.06 23.49 -8.75
C PRO A 177 -2.52 24.81 -8.19
N LEU A 178 -1.29 25.18 -8.55
CA LEU A 178 -0.70 26.48 -8.19
C LEU A 178 -1.43 27.64 -8.85
N THR A 179 -1.84 27.47 -10.11
CA THR A 179 -2.57 28.46 -10.89
C THR A 179 -3.76 27.83 -11.60
N ASN A 180 -4.71 28.64 -12.06
CA ASN A 180 -5.85 28.17 -12.88
C ASN A 180 -5.48 27.92 -14.36
N THR A 181 -4.19 27.79 -14.67
CA THR A 181 -3.74 27.46 -16.02
C THR A 181 -4.03 26.00 -16.36
N SER A 182 -4.26 25.72 -17.64
CA SER A 182 -4.49 24.36 -18.12
C SER A 182 -3.33 23.42 -17.76
N GLU A 183 -2.10 23.92 -17.79
CA GLU A 183 -0.88 23.19 -17.49
C GLU A 183 -0.86 22.68 -16.04
N ASP A 184 -1.19 23.54 -15.07
CA ASP A 184 -1.21 23.19 -13.65
C ASP A 184 -2.41 22.31 -13.28
N ILE A 185 -3.56 22.50 -13.94
CA ILE A 185 -4.73 21.62 -13.78
C ILE A 185 -4.39 20.20 -14.26
N ILE A 186 -3.79 20.07 -15.45
CA ILE A 186 -3.35 18.76 -15.98
C ILE A 186 -2.26 18.17 -15.08
N ALA A 187 -1.32 18.98 -14.58
CA ALA A 187 -0.31 18.54 -13.62
C ALA A 187 -0.93 18.00 -12.34
N THR A 188 -1.98 18.64 -11.83
CA THR A 188 -2.72 18.18 -10.66
C THR A 188 -3.35 16.81 -10.89
N GLN A 189 -3.92 16.56 -12.07
CA GLN A 189 -4.43 15.23 -12.41
C GLN A 189 -3.30 14.21 -12.51
N ARG A 190 -2.15 14.55 -13.12
CA ARG A 190 -1.00 13.64 -13.14
C ARG A 190 -0.51 13.29 -11.73
N ALA A 191 -0.46 14.26 -10.81
CA ALA A 191 -0.11 13.98 -9.42
C ALA A 191 -1.09 12.97 -8.80
N ARG A 192 -2.40 13.13 -9.01
CA ARG A 192 -3.41 12.16 -8.55
C ARG A 192 -3.21 10.78 -9.18
N ASP A 193 -2.89 10.70 -10.47
CA ASP A 193 -2.65 9.44 -11.16
C ASP A 193 -1.40 8.73 -10.61
N PHE A 194 -0.31 9.44 -10.34
CA PHE A 194 0.92 8.86 -9.83
C PHE A 194 0.86 8.46 -8.35
N TYR A 195 0.09 9.18 -7.51
CA TYR A 195 0.03 8.93 -6.07
C TYR A 195 -1.15 8.05 -5.65
N ILE A 196 -2.28 8.14 -6.35
CA ILE A 196 -3.53 7.43 -6.01
C ILE A 196 -3.87 6.44 -7.12
N GLY A 197 -3.96 6.91 -8.37
CA GLY A 197 -4.30 6.09 -9.54
C GLY A 197 -3.34 4.92 -9.75
N TRP A 198 -2.09 5.05 -9.32
CA TRP A 198 -1.05 4.03 -9.43
C TRP A 198 -1.44 2.70 -8.78
N PHE A 199 -2.20 2.74 -7.68
CA PHE A 199 -2.77 1.56 -7.03
C PHE A 199 -4.25 1.38 -7.36
N LEU A 200 -5.01 2.48 -7.41
CA LEU A 200 -6.45 2.40 -7.57
C LEU A 200 -6.85 1.92 -8.96
N ASN A 201 -6.22 2.38 -10.04
CA ASN A 201 -6.55 1.93 -11.40
C ASN A 201 -6.33 0.42 -11.57
N PRO A 202 -5.24 -0.20 -11.10
CA PRO A 202 -5.11 -1.65 -11.10
C PRO A 202 -6.28 -2.37 -10.40
N PHE A 203 -6.75 -1.88 -9.26
CA PHE A 203 -7.88 -2.49 -8.56
C PHE A 203 -9.22 -2.32 -9.29
N ILE A 204 -9.44 -1.22 -10.03
CA ILE A 204 -10.72 -0.96 -10.72
C ILE A 204 -10.73 -1.53 -12.15
N PHE A 205 -9.66 -1.30 -12.89
CA PHE A 205 -9.56 -1.55 -14.32
C PHE A 205 -8.64 -2.72 -14.67
N GLY A 206 -7.74 -3.12 -13.76
CA GLY A 206 -6.73 -4.15 -14.02
C GLY A 206 -5.49 -3.62 -14.73
N GLU A 207 -5.31 -2.30 -14.79
CA GLU A 207 -4.20 -1.65 -15.49
C GLU A 207 -3.74 -0.36 -14.79
N TYR A 208 -2.50 0.06 -15.05
CA TYR A 208 -1.98 1.34 -14.57
C TYR A 208 -2.56 2.54 -15.36
N PRO A 209 -2.54 3.77 -14.81
CA PRO A 209 -2.95 4.97 -15.55
C PRO A 209 -2.13 5.18 -16.83
N ASP A 210 -2.76 5.64 -17.90
CA ASP A 210 -2.09 5.81 -19.20
C ASP A 210 -0.96 6.84 -19.16
N VAL A 211 -1.10 7.90 -18.35
CA VAL A 211 -0.03 8.87 -18.16
C VAL A 211 1.21 8.24 -17.52
N MET A 212 1.04 7.26 -16.63
CA MET A 212 2.16 6.51 -16.06
C MET A 212 2.79 5.61 -17.12
N LYS A 213 1.99 4.87 -17.89
CA LYS A 213 2.51 4.04 -19.00
C LYS A 213 3.34 4.88 -19.97
N LYS A 214 2.86 6.08 -20.32
CA LYS A 214 3.55 7.03 -21.20
C LYS A 214 4.83 7.59 -20.58
N ASN A 215 4.77 8.12 -19.37
CA ASN A 215 5.90 8.82 -18.77
C ASN A 215 7.00 7.85 -18.31
N VAL A 216 6.61 6.75 -17.66
CA VAL A 216 7.55 5.79 -17.07
C VAL A 216 8.13 4.87 -18.14
N GLY A 217 7.31 4.46 -19.12
CA GLY A 217 7.71 3.59 -20.22
C GLY A 217 8.07 2.18 -19.76
N SER A 218 9.16 1.62 -20.29
CA SER A 218 9.59 0.24 -20.04
C SER A 218 9.95 -0.08 -18.60
N ARG A 219 10.12 0.93 -17.73
CA ARG A 219 10.39 0.73 -16.30
C ARG A 219 9.13 0.39 -15.50
N LEU A 220 7.94 0.65 -16.05
CA LEU A 220 6.67 0.26 -15.44
C LEU A 220 6.37 -1.20 -15.83
N PRO A 221 6.29 -2.14 -14.87
CA PRO A 221 5.94 -3.52 -15.18
C PRO A 221 4.57 -3.60 -15.86
N TYR A 222 4.40 -4.57 -16.75
CA TYR A 222 3.09 -4.87 -17.34
C TYR A 222 2.42 -6.00 -16.57
N PHE A 223 1.10 -5.92 -16.42
CA PHE A 223 0.31 -7.07 -16.00
C PHE A 223 0.09 -7.99 -17.20
N THR A 224 0.38 -9.28 -17.04
CA THR A 224 -0.19 -10.30 -17.93
C THR A 224 -1.72 -10.29 -17.81
N THR A 225 -2.43 -10.83 -18.81
CA THR A 225 -3.89 -10.96 -18.75
C THR A 225 -4.37 -11.67 -17.48
N LYS A 226 -3.62 -12.69 -17.03
CA LYS A 226 -3.95 -13.48 -15.84
C LYS A 226 -3.79 -12.66 -14.56
N GLU A 227 -2.78 -11.81 -14.48
CA GLU A 227 -2.55 -10.92 -13.35
C GLU A 227 -3.52 -9.74 -13.33
N SER A 228 -3.78 -9.13 -14.48
CA SER A 228 -4.76 -8.05 -14.62
C SER A 228 -6.13 -8.51 -14.11
N ASN A 229 -6.58 -9.69 -14.54
CA ASN A 229 -7.83 -10.29 -14.06
C ASN A 229 -7.80 -10.67 -12.57
N LEU A 230 -6.62 -10.95 -12.02
CA LEU A 230 -6.47 -11.28 -10.60
C LEU A 230 -6.57 -10.03 -9.71
N VAL A 231 -5.95 -8.92 -10.13
CA VAL A 231 -5.91 -7.65 -9.40
C VAL A 231 -7.21 -6.87 -9.54
N LYS A 232 -7.84 -6.92 -10.72
CA LYS A 232 -9.11 -6.24 -10.96
C LYS A 232 -10.20 -6.76 -10.00
N GLY A 233 -10.80 -5.85 -9.25
CA GLY A 233 -11.85 -6.16 -8.28
C GLY A 233 -11.35 -6.95 -7.05
N SER A 234 -10.06 -6.95 -6.75
CA SER A 234 -9.50 -7.73 -5.63
C SER A 234 -9.74 -7.13 -4.24
N ILE A 235 -10.25 -5.89 -4.15
CA ILE A 235 -10.62 -5.23 -2.90
C ILE A 235 -12.14 -5.28 -2.66
N ASP A 236 -12.56 -5.55 -1.43
CA ASP A 236 -13.94 -5.37 -0.95
C ASP A 236 -14.14 -3.95 -0.38
N PHE A 237 -13.05 -3.31 0.07
CA PHE A 237 -13.03 -1.92 0.55
C PHE A 237 -11.65 -1.27 0.33
N LEU A 238 -11.64 0.06 0.29
CA LEU A 238 -10.41 0.86 0.33
C LEU A 238 -10.32 1.62 1.65
N GLY A 239 -9.24 1.41 2.40
CA GLY A 239 -8.88 2.25 3.54
C GLY A 239 -8.13 3.49 3.08
N ILE A 240 -8.54 4.67 3.55
CA ILE A 240 -7.90 5.94 3.20
C ILE A 240 -7.28 6.53 4.48
N ASN A 241 -5.97 6.70 4.46
CA ASN A 241 -5.30 7.58 5.41
C ASN A 241 -5.17 8.95 4.73
N PHE A 242 -5.60 10.02 5.39
CA PHE A 242 -5.58 11.37 4.83
C PHE A 242 -5.09 12.34 5.89
N TYR A 243 -4.13 13.18 5.53
CA TYR A 243 -3.50 14.11 6.47
C TYR A 243 -3.36 15.51 5.90
N TYR A 244 -2.91 15.65 4.65
CA TYR A 244 -2.50 16.93 4.09
C TYR A 244 -2.89 17.09 2.62
N ALA A 245 -2.91 18.34 2.18
CA ALA A 245 -2.96 18.69 0.77
C ALA A 245 -1.69 19.46 0.38
N TYR A 246 -1.30 19.40 -0.89
CA TYR A 246 -0.18 20.15 -1.44
C TYR A 246 -0.59 20.96 -2.65
N ILE A 247 0.11 22.08 -2.83
CA ILE A 247 0.08 22.84 -4.08
C ILE A 247 1.03 22.18 -5.07
N VAL A 248 0.57 22.00 -6.30
CA VAL A 248 1.36 21.40 -7.38
C VAL A 248 1.36 22.29 -8.62
N ASN A 249 2.49 22.35 -9.31
CA ASN A 249 2.62 23.00 -10.60
C ASN A 249 3.25 22.07 -11.63
N ASN A 250 3.04 22.38 -12.91
CA ASN A 250 3.61 21.64 -14.01
C ASN A 250 5.15 21.74 -14.02
N ASN A 251 5.82 20.59 -14.21
CA ASN A 251 7.25 20.53 -14.45
C ASN A 251 7.56 19.52 -15.57
N ALA A 252 7.19 19.86 -16.80
CA ALA A 252 7.42 19.02 -17.97
C ALA A 252 8.92 18.77 -18.26
N LYS A 253 9.81 19.69 -17.84
CA LYS A 253 11.27 19.57 -18.05
C LYS A 253 11.87 18.36 -17.34
N SER A 254 11.27 17.90 -16.24
CA SER A 254 11.72 16.71 -15.52
C SER A 254 11.69 15.43 -16.38
N LEU A 255 10.81 15.34 -17.38
CA LEU A 255 10.73 14.22 -18.32
C LEU A 255 11.89 14.22 -19.34
N GLN A 256 12.63 15.32 -19.47
CA GLN A 256 13.78 15.44 -20.38
C GLN A 256 15.10 14.98 -19.72
N LYS A 257 15.10 14.70 -18.42
CA LYS A 257 16.28 14.19 -17.73
C LYS A 257 16.68 12.83 -18.29
N LYS A 258 17.98 12.63 -18.49
CA LYS A 258 18.54 11.35 -18.96
C LYS A 258 18.29 10.22 -17.96
N GLU A 259 18.52 10.51 -16.68
CA GLU A 259 18.21 9.61 -15.56
C GLU A 259 17.00 10.15 -14.81
N ARG A 260 15.95 9.33 -14.73
CA ARG A 260 14.67 9.68 -14.10
C ARG A 260 14.38 8.72 -12.98
N ASP A 261 13.99 9.27 -11.85
CA ASP A 261 13.39 8.56 -10.73
C ASP A 261 11.86 8.67 -10.77
N TYR A 262 11.19 8.02 -9.82
CA TYR A 262 9.74 8.11 -9.65
C TYR A 262 9.25 9.57 -9.63
N THR A 263 9.93 10.44 -8.88
CA THR A 263 9.55 11.86 -8.75
C THR A 263 9.60 12.58 -10.09
N SER A 264 10.66 12.38 -10.87
CA SER A 264 10.81 13.00 -12.18
C SER A 264 9.76 12.52 -13.19
N ASP A 265 9.27 11.28 -13.06
CA ASP A 265 8.24 10.74 -13.94
C ASP A 265 6.84 11.34 -13.72
N THR A 266 6.57 11.86 -12.52
CA THR A 266 5.31 12.57 -12.23
C THR A 266 5.14 13.82 -13.09
N ALA A 267 6.24 14.43 -13.51
CA ALA A 267 6.31 15.72 -14.19
C ALA A 267 5.64 16.87 -13.42
N VAL A 268 5.69 16.86 -12.09
CA VAL A 268 5.16 17.93 -11.24
C VAL A 268 6.19 18.40 -10.24
N ASP A 269 6.09 19.67 -9.82
CA ASP A 269 6.72 20.13 -8.59
C ASP A 269 5.69 20.14 -7.48
N ILE A 270 6.02 19.51 -6.35
CA ILE A 270 5.24 19.59 -5.12
C ILE A 270 5.83 20.71 -4.27
N ARG A 271 5.00 21.70 -3.93
CA ARG A 271 5.42 22.91 -3.20
C ARG A 271 5.04 22.77 -1.72
N SER A 272 4.39 23.79 -1.18
CA SER A 272 4.03 23.88 0.24
C SER A 272 2.89 22.94 0.61
N MET A 273 2.97 22.42 1.82
CA MET A 273 1.87 21.71 2.48
C MET A 273 0.79 22.73 2.87
N ILE A 274 -0.44 22.55 2.39
CA ILE A 274 -1.58 23.29 2.89
C ILE A 274 -2.18 22.49 4.04
N ILE A 275 -2.13 23.08 5.25
CA ILE A 275 -2.92 22.60 6.39
C ILE A 275 -4.30 23.25 6.27
N TYR A 276 -5.23 22.62 5.55
CA TYR A 276 -6.65 22.98 5.66
C TYR A 276 -7.21 22.36 6.94
N VAL A 277 -7.03 23.03 8.09
CA VAL A 277 -7.75 22.68 9.34
C VAL A 277 -9.17 23.26 9.37
N TYR A 278 -9.56 24.05 8.38
CA TYR A 278 -10.92 24.57 8.29
C TYR A 278 -11.56 24.15 6.97
N GLN A 279 -12.76 23.54 7.09
CA GLN A 279 -13.71 23.20 6.02
C GLN A 279 -13.71 21.83 5.33
N PHE A 280 -13.21 20.75 5.94
CA PHE A 280 -13.81 19.43 5.71
C PHE A 280 -13.93 18.67 7.03
N GLN A 281 -15.16 18.34 7.44
CA GLN A 281 -15.40 17.32 8.46
C GLN A 281 -14.91 15.97 7.91
N LEU A 282 -13.64 15.64 8.15
CA LEU A 282 -13.07 14.36 7.81
C LEU A 282 -13.56 13.32 8.82
N HIS A 283 -14.63 12.61 8.46
CA HIS A 283 -14.88 11.29 9.03
C HIS A 283 -13.98 10.29 8.30
N SER A 284 -13.42 9.32 9.02
CA SER A 284 -12.77 8.16 8.41
C SER A 284 -13.81 7.37 7.60
N TYR A 285 -13.79 7.51 6.27
CA TYR A 285 -14.72 6.79 5.40
C TYR A 285 -14.11 5.47 4.92
N ILE A 286 -14.79 4.36 5.21
CA ILE A 286 -14.62 3.11 4.45
C ILE A 286 -15.48 3.25 3.20
N LEU A 287 -14.87 3.51 2.05
CA LEU A 287 -15.59 3.48 0.78
C LEU A 287 -15.84 2.01 0.41
N ARG A 288 -17.10 1.57 0.52
CA ARG A 288 -17.56 0.32 -0.08
C ARG A 288 -17.79 0.54 -1.57
N LEU A 289 -17.01 -0.17 -2.38
CA LEU A 289 -17.22 -0.25 -3.82
C LEU A 289 -18.17 -1.43 -4.08
N ASN A 290 -19.49 -1.20 -4.10
CA ASN A 290 -20.45 -2.21 -4.55
C ASN A 290 -21.06 -1.80 -5.89
N LYS A 291 -21.01 -2.73 -6.85
CA LYS A 291 -22.16 -3.13 -7.65
C LYS A 291 -22.59 -4.50 -7.16
#